data_AF-A0A8S8ZK85-F1
#
_entry.id   AF-A0A8S8ZK85-F1
#
_cell.length_a   1.000
_cell.length_b   1.000
_cell.length_c   1.000
_cell.angle_alpha   90.00
_cell.angle_beta   90.00
_cell.angle_gamma   90.00
#
_symmetry.space_group_name_H-M   'P 1'
#
loop_
_entity.id
_entity.type
_entity.pdbx_description
1 polymer ?
#
loop_
_entity_poly.entity_id
_entity_poly.type
_entity_poly.pdbx_seq_one_letter_code
_entity_poly.pdbx_strand_id
1 'polypeptide(L)'
;MKSFVALSLAALALANPIPVSNEPAILAERQTQTGITSTEFTRLGCRPVIFLFARGSTEIGNMGSTVGPPTSNGIKAAQGVTNVVTEGIDYPALLSTNFLPGGADLGGISEMKRLLNKAATECPNSKIVVSGYRYGHDILASPQFSPLNTHTNRNKKTAKAQPSSTAPSRACPRRSRTRSWPP
;
A
#
# COMPACT_ATOMS: atom_id res chain seq x y z
N MET A 1 -55.14 -64.15 -10.02
CA MET A 1 -53.67 -64.03 -9.87
C MET A 1 -53.27 -62.68 -10.43
N LYS A 2 -52.82 -61.73 -9.60
CA LYS A 2 -52.59 -60.32 -9.94
C LYS A 2 -51.10 -60.11 -10.16
N SER A 3 -50.70 -59.79 -11.39
CA SER A 3 -49.31 -59.52 -11.76
C SER A 3 -49.01 -58.04 -11.60
N PHE A 4 -48.03 -57.70 -10.77
CA PHE A 4 -47.47 -56.36 -10.66
C PHE A 4 -46.24 -56.26 -11.57
N VAL A 5 -46.25 -55.32 -12.52
CA VAL A 5 -45.10 -54.96 -13.35
C VAL A 5 -44.44 -53.74 -12.70
N ALA A 6 -43.20 -53.89 -12.22
CA ALA A 6 -42.39 -52.80 -11.72
C ALA A 6 -41.49 -52.27 -12.84
N LEU A 7 -41.72 -51.02 -13.25
CA LEU A 7 -40.92 -50.31 -14.26
C LEU A 7 -39.83 -49.50 -13.52
N SER A 8 -38.59 -49.98 -13.53
CA SER A 8 -37.44 -49.26 -12.94
C SER A 8 -36.81 -48.32 -13.97
N LEU A 9 -36.91 -47.00 -13.73
CA LEU A 9 -36.29 -45.95 -14.53
C LEU A 9 -34.87 -45.66 -13.98
N ALA A 10 -33.83 -46.11 -14.68
CA ALA A 10 -32.44 -45.82 -14.30
C ALA A 10 -32.01 -44.47 -14.91
N ALA A 11 -31.89 -43.43 -14.07
CA ALA A 11 -31.30 -42.15 -14.46
C ALA A 11 -29.77 -42.20 -14.26
N LEU A 12 -28.99 -42.21 -15.36
CA LEU A 12 -27.55 -41.99 -15.29
C LEU A 12 -27.27 -40.49 -15.18
N ALA A 13 -26.88 -40.03 -13.99
CA ALA A 13 -26.32 -38.70 -13.80
C ALA A 13 -24.83 -38.73 -14.21
N LEU A 14 -24.48 -38.05 -15.31
CA LEU A 14 -23.09 -37.78 -15.65
C LEU A 14 -22.54 -36.70 -14.69
N ALA A 15 -21.81 -37.14 -13.68
CA ALA A 15 -21.03 -36.26 -12.82
C ALA A 15 -19.82 -35.74 -13.60
N ASN A 16 -19.95 -34.55 -14.20
CA ASN A 16 -18.79 -33.83 -14.71
C ASN A 16 -18.05 -33.19 -13.52
N PRO A 17 -16.74 -33.44 -13.32
CA PRO A 17 -15.98 -32.74 -12.30
C PRO A 17 -15.93 -31.25 -12.66
N ILE A 18 -16.55 -30.44 -11.82
CA ILE A 18 -16.36 -28.98 -11.84
C ILE A 18 -14.88 -28.74 -11.56
N PRO A 19 -14.13 -28.01 -12.40
CA PRO A 19 -12.78 -27.60 -12.06
C PRO A 19 -12.89 -26.70 -10.82
N VAL A 20 -12.59 -27.27 -9.65
CA VAL A 20 -12.37 -26.53 -8.42
C VAL A 20 -11.10 -25.72 -8.64
N SER A 21 -11.25 -24.47 -9.06
CA SER A 21 -10.17 -23.51 -8.92
C SER A 21 -9.89 -23.40 -7.43
N ASN A 22 -8.73 -23.88 -7.00
CA ASN A 22 -8.22 -23.83 -5.64
C ASN A 22 -7.92 -22.38 -5.18
N GLU A 23 -8.89 -21.48 -5.27
CA GLU A 23 -8.82 -20.15 -4.68
C GLU A 23 -9.82 -20.07 -3.54
N PRO A 24 -9.37 -19.90 -2.27
CA PRO A 24 -10.26 -19.81 -1.15
C PRO A 24 -11.04 -18.49 -1.26
N ALA A 25 -12.27 -18.55 -1.80
CA ALA A 25 -13.18 -17.41 -1.88
C ALA A 25 -13.47 -16.76 -0.51
N ILE A 26 -13.32 -17.52 0.58
CA ILE A 26 -13.44 -17.03 1.97
C ILE A 26 -12.24 -16.14 2.38
N LEU A 27 -11.08 -16.29 1.73
CA LEU A 27 -9.89 -15.46 2.00
C LEU A 27 -9.94 -14.14 1.24
N ALA A 28 -10.50 -14.14 0.03
CA ALA A 28 -10.62 -12.95 -0.83
C ALA A 28 -11.49 -11.85 -0.19
N GLU A 29 -12.55 -12.22 0.53
CA GLU A 29 -13.44 -11.24 1.19
C GLU A 29 -12.82 -10.65 2.48
N ARG A 30 -11.89 -11.36 3.13
CA ARG A 30 -11.04 -10.82 4.21
C ARG A 30 -9.81 -10.05 3.70
N GLN A 31 -9.46 -10.18 2.42
CA GLN A 31 -8.33 -9.46 1.80
C GLN A 31 -8.68 -8.03 1.37
N THR A 32 -9.97 -7.71 1.23
CA THR A 32 -10.45 -6.34 0.96
C THR A 32 -10.15 -5.39 2.12
N GLN A 33 -10.17 -5.90 3.35
CA GLN A 33 -10.08 -5.10 4.56
C GLN A 33 -8.72 -5.30 5.25
N THR A 34 -7.83 -4.36 5.00
CA THR A 34 -6.56 -4.22 5.70
C THR A 34 -6.81 -3.96 7.19
N GLY A 35 -6.10 -4.69 8.05
CA GLY A 35 -6.15 -4.54 9.50
C GLY A 35 -5.12 -3.54 10.04
N ILE A 36 -4.99 -3.48 11.36
CA ILE A 36 -3.99 -2.61 12.05
C ILE A 36 -2.54 -3.01 11.75
N THR A 37 -2.34 -4.22 11.22
CA THR A 37 -1.04 -4.73 10.77
C THR A 37 -1.18 -5.27 9.35
N SER A 38 -0.21 -4.94 8.50
CA SER A 38 -0.12 -5.41 7.12
C SER A 38 1.34 -5.67 6.73
N THR A 39 1.61 -6.89 6.26
CA THR A 39 2.93 -7.33 5.75
C THR A 39 2.79 -7.97 4.36
N GLU A 40 1.84 -7.48 3.57
CA GLU A 40 1.46 -8.11 2.30
C GLU A 40 2.56 -8.00 1.25
N PHE A 41 3.33 -6.90 1.20
CA PHE A 41 4.43 -6.80 0.25
C PHE A 41 5.54 -7.78 0.61
N THR A 42 5.87 -7.89 1.90
CA THR A 42 6.89 -8.83 2.37
C THR A 42 6.47 -10.29 2.14
N ARG A 43 5.17 -10.61 2.29
CA ARG A 43 4.66 -11.99 2.16
C ARG A 43 4.29 -12.40 0.74
N LEU A 44 3.70 -11.50 -0.03
CA LEU A 44 3.11 -11.79 -1.35
C LEU A 44 3.97 -11.28 -2.50
N GLY A 45 4.96 -10.44 -2.25
CA GLY A 45 5.86 -9.90 -3.26
C GLY A 45 5.19 -8.85 -4.15
N CYS A 46 5.66 -8.77 -5.41
CA CYS A 46 5.26 -7.72 -6.33
C CYS A 46 3.79 -7.79 -6.74
N ARG A 47 3.11 -6.64 -6.70
CA ARG A 47 1.81 -6.40 -7.34
C ARG A 47 1.85 -5.12 -8.17
N PRO A 48 0.90 -4.89 -9.09
CA PRO A 48 0.82 -3.65 -9.87
C PRO A 48 0.92 -2.37 -9.02
N VAL A 49 0.38 -2.39 -7.81
CA VAL A 49 0.49 -1.29 -6.83
C VAL A 49 1.07 -1.81 -5.52
N ILE A 50 2.09 -1.12 -5.03
CA ILE A 50 2.68 -1.37 -3.71
C ILE A 50 2.41 -0.14 -2.86
N PHE A 51 1.66 -0.30 -1.78
CA PHE A 51 1.34 0.77 -0.85
C PHE A 51 2.15 0.62 0.44
N LEU A 52 3.09 1.55 0.68
CA LEU A 52 3.89 1.63 1.89
C LEU A 52 3.34 2.74 2.80
N PHE A 53 3.06 2.43 4.07
CA PHE A 53 2.43 3.37 4.99
C PHE A 53 3.18 3.52 6.30
N ALA A 54 3.49 4.76 6.67
CA ALA A 54 4.02 5.11 7.98
C ALA A 54 2.90 5.63 8.90
N ARG A 55 2.53 4.85 9.92
CA ARG A 55 1.53 5.25 10.92
C ARG A 55 1.99 6.42 11.78
N GLY A 56 1.08 7.07 12.50
CA GLY A 56 1.42 8.12 13.46
C GLY A 56 1.91 7.58 14.80
N SER A 57 2.51 8.45 15.62
CA SER A 57 2.95 8.06 16.96
C SER A 57 1.81 7.51 17.81
N THR A 58 2.10 6.55 18.69
CA THR A 58 1.16 5.85 19.59
C THR A 58 0.11 4.98 18.91
N GLU A 59 0.09 4.89 17.57
CA GLU A 59 -0.78 3.96 16.89
C GLU A 59 -0.27 2.52 17.02
N ILE A 60 -1.20 1.57 17.15
CA ILE A 60 -0.92 0.14 17.30
C ILE A 60 -0.68 -0.54 15.94
N GLY A 61 0.01 -1.68 15.96
CA GLY A 61 0.37 -2.40 14.73
C GLY A 61 1.35 -1.60 13.86
N ASN A 62 1.44 -1.91 12.57
CA ASN A 62 2.30 -1.17 11.62
C ASN A 62 1.52 -0.26 10.65
N MET A 63 0.19 -0.41 10.58
CA MET A 63 -0.72 0.44 9.80
C MET A 63 -1.44 1.48 10.66
N GLY A 64 -1.45 1.31 11.98
CA GLY A 64 -2.31 2.07 12.86
C GLY A 64 -3.77 1.66 12.77
N SER A 65 -4.63 2.28 13.57
CA SER A 65 -6.07 1.97 13.62
C SER A 65 -6.95 3.03 12.97
N THR A 66 -6.36 4.15 12.55
CA THR A 66 -7.13 5.31 12.08
C THR A 66 -7.04 5.50 10.57
N VAL A 67 -5.89 5.94 10.04
CA VAL A 67 -5.76 6.37 8.65
C VAL A 67 -5.23 5.28 7.73
N GLY A 68 -4.30 4.45 8.20
CA GLY A 68 -3.65 3.44 7.37
C GLY A 68 -4.62 2.41 6.77
N PRO A 69 -5.40 1.69 7.61
CA PRO A 69 -6.35 0.69 7.13
C PRO A 69 -7.37 1.22 6.11
N PRO A 70 -8.13 2.30 6.37
CA PRO A 70 -9.10 2.79 5.39
C PRO A 70 -8.45 3.35 4.12
N THR A 71 -7.25 3.93 4.20
CA THR A 71 -6.51 4.36 3.01
C THR A 71 -6.15 3.17 2.12
N SER A 72 -5.62 2.10 2.71
CA SER A 72 -5.32 0.86 1.99
C SER A 72 -6.57 0.26 1.35
N ASN A 73 -7.68 0.20 2.09
CA ASN A 73 -8.95 -0.34 1.59
C ASN A 73 -9.47 0.48 0.40
N GLY A 74 -9.37 1.82 0.46
CA GLY A 74 -9.74 2.69 -0.65
C GLY A 74 -8.90 2.45 -1.90
N ILE A 75 -7.59 2.23 -1.75
CA ILE A 75 -6.69 1.90 -2.88
C ILE A 75 -7.05 0.53 -3.47
N LYS A 76 -7.27 -0.48 -2.61
CA LYS A 76 -7.72 -1.82 -3.02
C LYS A 76 -9.06 -1.78 -3.75
N ALA A 77 -10.02 -0.99 -3.27
CA ALA A 77 -11.30 -0.80 -3.92
C ALA A 77 -11.16 -0.13 -5.31
N ALA A 78 -10.27 0.84 -5.45
CA ALA A 78 -10.08 1.57 -6.70
C ALA A 78 -9.22 0.84 -7.75
N GLN A 79 -8.28 -0.01 -7.31
CA GLN A 79 -7.31 -0.68 -8.19
C GLN A 79 -7.55 -2.19 -8.34
N GLY A 80 -8.45 -2.77 -7.54
CA GLY A 80 -8.66 -4.21 -7.42
C GLY A 80 -7.82 -4.80 -6.29
N VAL A 81 -8.46 -5.58 -5.43
CA VAL A 81 -7.87 -6.15 -4.20
C VAL A 81 -6.64 -7.00 -4.50
N THR A 82 -6.64 -7.73 -5.61
CA THR A 82 -5.53 -8.59 -6.05
C THR A 82 -4.36 -7.83 -6.67
N ASN A 83 -4.55 -6.55 -7.00
CA ASN A 83 -3.55 -5.71 -7.66
C ASN A 83 -2.74 -4.85 -6.69
N VAL A 84 -3.12 -4.83 -5.41
CA VAL A 84 -2.52 -3.97 -4.39
C VAL A 84 -1.95 -4.84 -3.28
N VAL A 85 -0.69 -4.62 -2.93
CA VAL A 85 -0.12 -5.07 -1.66
C VAL A 85 0.13 -3.88 -0.75
N THR A 86 -0.23 -4.04 0.52
CA THR A 86 -0.03 -3.04 1.56
C THR A 86 1.02 -3.49 2.57
N GLU A 87 1.97 -2.61 2.85
CA GLU A 87 3.00 -2.81 3.87
C GLU A 87 2.99 -1.62 4.84
N GLY A 88 2.81 -1.91 6.12
CA GLY A 88 3.05 -0.91 7.16
C GLY A 88 4.53 -0.88 7.53
N ILE A 89 5.07 0.31 7.77
CA ILE A 89 6.42 0.44 8.31
C ILE A 89 6.41 -0.02 9.75
N ASP A 90 7.20 -1.05 10.02
CA ASP A 90 7.35 -1.58 11.36
C ASP A 90 8.43 -0.81 12.11
N TYR A 91 7.99 0.08 13.00
CA TYR A 91 8.85 0.94 13.79
C TYR A 91 8.14 1.31 15.10
N PRO A 92 8.87 1.76 16.14
CA PRO A 92 8.27 2.00 17.47
C PRO A 92 7.16 3.06 17.50
N ALA A 93 7.23 4.08 16.62
CA ALA A 93 6.27 5.18 16.56
C ALA A 93 6.09 5.88 17.92
N LEU A 94 7.19 6.15 18.62
CA LEU A 94 7.16 6.86 19.89
C LEU A 94 6.91 8.36 19.65
N LEU A 95 6.44 9.07 20.68
CA LEU A 95 6.36 10.54 20.63
C LEU A 95 7.74 11.18 20.83
N SER A 96 8.58 10.56 21.66
CA SER A 96 9.94 11.02 21.95
C SER A 96 10.83 11.08 20.71
N THR A 97 10.60 10.17 19.75
CA THR A 97 11.38 10.09 18.51
C THR A 97 11.14 11.29 17.59
N ASN A 98 10.04 12.02 17.76
CA ASN A 98 9.76 13.25 16.99
C ASN A 98 10.58 14.45 17.48
N PHE A 99 11.14 14.37 18.69
CA PHE A 99 12.04 15.39 19.24
C PHE A 99 13.51 15.15 18.86
N LEU A 100 13.81 14.04 18.16
CA LEU A 100 15.14 13.80 17.63
C LEU A 100 15.48 14.81 16.52
N PRO A 101 16.78 15.13 16.33
CA PRO A 101 17.21 15.93 15.18
C PRO A 101 16.70 15.32 13.87
N GLY A 102 15.88 16.09 13.14
CA GLY A 102 15.22 15.63 11.91
C GLY A 102 13.73 15.29 12.06
N GLY A 103 13.16 15.35 13.26
CA GLY A 103 11.71 15.33 13.49
C GLY A 103 11.03 13.97 13.34
N ALA A 104 11.79 12.89 13.15
CA ALA A 104 11.26 11.57 12.80
C ALA A 104 12.04 10.43 13.48
N ASP A 105 11.38 9.29 13.62
CA ASP A 105 11.99 8.05 14.09
C ASP A 105 13.02 7.52 13.07
N LEU A 106 14.28 7.43 13.48
CA LEU A 106 15.39 6.96 12.63
C LEU A 106 15.23 5.50 12.20
N GLY A 107 14.66 4.66 13.06
CA GLY A 107 14.32 3.27 12.72
C GLY A 107 13.24 3.22 11.65
N GLY A 108 12.20 4.06 11.79
CA GLY A 108 11.17 4.23 10.77
C GLY A 108 11.71 4.73 9.43
N ILE A 109 12.65 5.69 9.43
CA ILE A 109 13.35 6.15 8.21
C ILE A 109 14.13 5.02 7.55
N SER A 110 14.91 4.28 8.34
CA SER A 110 15.71 3.15 7.84
C SER A 110 14.83 2.08 7.20
N GLU A 111 13.74 1.72 7.87
CA GLU A 111 12.84 0.67 7.42
C GLU A 111 12.05 1.07 6.16
N MET A 112 11.54 2.32 6.12
CA MET A 112 10.91 2.87 4.92
C MET A 112 11.87 2.86 3.73
N LYS A 113 13.13 3.26 3.92
CA LYS A 113 14.16 3.19 2.86
C LYS A 113 14.39 1.77 2.39
N ARG A 114 14.52 0.82 3.32
CA ARG A 114 14.76 -0.59 3.02
C ARG A 114 13.64 -1.15 2.15
N LEU A 115 12.38 -0.94 2.54
CA LEU A 115 11.21 -1.41 1.80
C LEU A 115 11.04 -0.71 0.46
N LEU A 116 11.30 0.60 0.39
CA LEU A 116 11.24 1.34 -0.87
C LEU A 116 12.30 0.87 -1.87
N ASN A 117 13.54 0.67 -1.41
CA ASN A 117 14.62 0.14 -2.24
C ASN A 117 14.31 -1.27 -2.70
N LYS A 118 13.80 -2.12 -1.80
CA LYS A 118 13.35 -3.48 -2.14
C LYS A 118 12.29 -3.44 -3.24
N ALA A 119 11.23 -2.66 -3.07
CA ALA A 119 10.17 -2.51 -4.06
C ALA A 119 10.68 -1.94 -5.39
N ALA A 120 11.59 -0.97 -5.36
CA ALA A 120 12.15 -0.38 -6.57
C ALA A 120 13.04 -1.34 -7.36
N THR A 121 13.77 -2.22 -6.67
CA THR A 121 14.69 -3.19 -7.27
C THR A 121 13.96 -4.45 -7.73
N GLU A 122 13.12 -5.03 -6.88
CA GLU A 122 12.44 -6.30 -7.14
C GLU A 122 11.19 -6.12 -8.02
N CYS A 123 10.53 -4.96 -7.95
CA CYS A 123 9.27 -4.70 -8.64
C CYS A 123 9.34 -3.45 -9.56
N PRO A 124 10.21 -3.46 -10.59
CA PRO A 124 10.47 -2.27 -11.41
C PRO A 124 9.25 -1.75 -12.20
N ASN A 125 8.26 -2.62 -12.44
CA ASN A 125 7.03 -2.30 -13.17
C ASN A 125 5.88 -1.86 -12.24
N SER A 126 6.04 -1.99 -10.93
CA SER A 126 5.02 -1.64 -9.95
C SER A 126 4.97 -0.14 -9.70
N LYS A 127 3.76 0.37 -9.48
CA LYS A 127 3.55 1.72 -8.97
C LYS A 127 3.71 1.69 -7.46
N ILE A 128 4.74 2.36 -6.95
CA ILE A 128 4.99 2.47 -5.52
C ILE A 128 4.32 3.73 -5.00
N VAL A 129 3.35 3.55 -4.10
CA VAL A 129 2.62 4.60 -3.40
C VAL A 129 3.13 4.62 -1.97
N VAL A 130 3.51 5.79 -1.48
CA VAL A 130 4.02 5.96 -0.12
C VAL A 130 3.18 7.04 0.57
N SER A 131 2.76 6.78 1.81
CA SER A 131 2.00 7.75 2.61
C SER A 131 2.36 7.67 4.08
N GLY A 132 2.09 8.73 4.82
CA GLY A 132 2.33 8.80 6.26
C GLY A 132 1.30 9.68 6.94
N TYR A 133 0.88 9.27 8.14
CA TYR A 133 -0.01 10.05 9.01
C TYR A 133 0.80 10.67 10.15
N ARG A 134 0.45 11.89 10.61
CA ARG A 134 1.04 12.65 11.76
C ARG A 134 2.44 12.19 12.22
N TYR A 135 3.53 12.92 12.16
CA TYR A 135 4.87 12.38 12.51
C TYR A 135 5.38 11.21 11.64
N GLY A 136 4.56 10.24 11.23
CA GLY A 136 4.88 9.28 10.17
C GLY A 136 5.10 9.96 8.81
N HIS A 137 4.56 11.17 8.62
CA HIS A 137 4.91 12.01 7.47
C HIS A 137 6.35 12.54 7.55
N ASP A 138 6.90 12.73 8.74
CA ASP A 138 8.28 13.24 8.91
C ASP A 138 9.31 12.19 8.47
N ILE A 139 8.97 10.90 8.57
CA ILE A 139 9.73 9.80 7.96
C ILE A 139 9.88 10.02 6.45
N LEU A 140 8.81 10.48 5.78
CA LEU A 140 8.80 10.77 4.34
C LEU A 140 9.41 12.13 3.99
N ALA A 141 9.33 13.09 4.90
CA ALA A 141 9.88 14.43 4.69
C ALA A 141 11.38 14.52 5.01
N SER A 142 11.94 13.48 5.65
CA SER A 142 13.35 13.46 6.05
C SER A 142 14.27 13.68 4.83
N PRO A 143 15.33 14.52 4.92
CA PRO A 143 16.29 14.69 3.83
C PRO A 143 16.98 13.38 3.46
N GLN A 144 17.02 12.44 4.41
CA GLN A 144 17.44 11.07 4.19
C GLN A 144 16.60 10.32 3.13
N PHE A 145 15.32 10.69 2.98
CA PHE A 145 14.37 10.14 2.01
C PHE A 145 14.38 10.89 0.66
N SER A 146 15.21 11.94 0.50
CA SER A 146 15.32 12.67 -0.77
C SER A 146 15.66 11.72 -1.94
N PRO A 147 15.08 11.95 -3.11
CA PRO A 147 14.56 10.91 -3.98
C PRO A 147 15.65 10.02 -4.58
N LEU A 148 15.36 8.71 -4.59
CA LEU A 148 15.85 7.79 -5.61
C LEU A 148 15.84 8.50 -6.97
N ASN A 149 17.03 8.79 -7.51
CA ASN A 149 17.28 9.47 -8.78
C ASN A 149 16.05 9.60 -9.70
N THR A 150 15.44 10.78 -9.69
CA THR A 150 14.22 11.17 -10.43
C THR A 150 14.37 11.22 -11.97
N HIS A 151 15.34 10.50 -12.57
CA HIS A 151 15.58 10.56 -14.01
C HIS A 151 15.51 9.23 -14.79
N THR A 152 15.41 8.06 -14.15
CA THR A 152 15.42 6.78 -14.88
C THR A 152 14.05 6.12 -15.07
N ASN A 153 12.95 6.67 -14.55
CA ASN A 153 11.64 6.05 -14.78
C ASN A 153 10.50 7.06 -14.77
N ARG A 154 10.12 7.55 -15.97
CA ARG A 154 9.01 8.49 -16.20
C ARG A 154 7.63 7.96 -15.76
N ASN A 155 7.53 6.70 -15.32
CA ASN A 155 6.30 6.10 -14.80
C ASN A 155 6.13 6.23 -13.27
N LYS A 156 7.13 6.73 -12.53
CA LYS A 156 7.03 6.97 -11.08
C LYS A 156 6.43 8.35 -10.80
N LYS A 157 5.10 8.44 -10.64
CA LYS A 157 4.50 9.59 -9.95
C LYS A 157 4.91 9.52 -8.48
N THR A 158 5.85 10.38 -8.11
CA THR A 158 6.35 10.54 -6.74
C THR A 158 5.23 11.01 -5.81
N ALA A 159 5.20 10.41 -4.62
CA ALA A 159 4.33 10.79 -3.52
C ALA A 159 4.55 12.27 -3.18
N LYS A 160 3.49 13.07 -3.25
CA LYS A 160 3.49 14.44 -2.74
C LYS A 160 3.14 14.38 -1.26
N ALA A 161 4.14 14.47 -0.38
CA ALA A 161 3.89 14.70 1.04
C ALA A 161 3.22 16.07 1.20
N GLN A 162 2.06 16.11 1.86
CA GLN A 162 1.40 17.36 2.21
C GLN A 162 2.17 17.98 3.41
N PRO A 163 2.67 19.22 3.31
CA PRO A 163 3.45 19.82 4.39
C PRO A 163 2.60 20.02 5.65
N SER A 164 3.18 19.74 6.82
CA SER A 164 2.61 20.10 8.11
C SER A 164 2.61 21.63 8.30
N SER A 165 1.58 22.14 8.97
CA SER A 165 1.39 23.57 9.26
C SER A 165 2.39 24.16 10.27
N THR A 166 3.41 23.39 10.68
CA THR A 166 4.41 23.78 11.68
C THR A 166 5.82 23.95 11.13
N ALA A 167 6.05 23.72 9.83
CA ALA A 167 7.33 24.10 9.21
C ALA A 167 7.35 25.63 8.97
N PRO A 168 8.40 26.37 9.38
CA PRO A 168 8.54 27.76 8.99
C PRO A 168 8.59 27.81 7.45
N SER A 169 7.64 28.53 6.88
CA SER A 169 7.41 28.68 5.44
C SER A 169 8.65 29.27 4.77
N ARG A 170 9.59 28.42 4.37
CA ARG A 170 10.56 28.79 3.33
C ARG A 170 9.80 28.82 2.02
N ALA A 171 9.43 30.03 1.62
CA ALA A 171 8.76 30.33 0.36
C ALA A 171 9.43 29.57 -0.80
N CYS A 172 8.64 28.82 -1.57
CA CYS A 172 9.04 28.41 -2.91
C CYS A 172 9.47 29.67 -3.69
N PRO A 173 10.68 29.73 -4.27
CA PRO A 173 11.02 30.83 -5.15
C PRO A 173 10.05 30.83 -6.33
N ARG A 174 9.28 31.91 -6.47
CA ARG A 174 8.43 32.16 -7.64
C ARG A 174 9.34 32.17 -8.87
N ARG A 175 9.27 31.11 -9.68
CA ARG A 175 9.85 31.11 -11.02
C ARG A 175 9.07 32.11 -11.87
N SER A 176 9.57 33.34 -12.00
CA SER A 176 9.06 34.34 -12.93
C SER A 176 9.23 33.81 -14.35
N ARG A 177 8.19 33.19 -14.91
CA ARG A 177 8.10 32.97 -16.36
C ARG A 177 7.66 34.29 -17.00
N THR A 178 8.62 35.09 -17.44
CA THR A 178 8.37 36.07 -18.50
C THR A 178 8.10 35.27 -19.79
N ARG A 179 6.83 35.20 -20.19
CA ARG A 179 6.43 34.76 -21.54
C ARG A 179 6.28 36.04 -22.37
N SER A 180 7.30 36.38 -23.14
CA SER A 180 7.15 37.29 -24.27
C SER A 180 6.48 36.53 -25.42
N TRP A 181 5.40 37.08 -25.95
CA TRP A 181 4.81 36.70 -27.24
C TRP A 181 5.29 37.71 -28.29
N PRO A 182 5.80 37.31 -29.46
CA PRO A 182 5.91 38.18 -30.62
C PRO A 182 4.59 38.18 -31.43
N PRO A 183 4.39 39.19 -32.30
CA PRO A 183 3.09 39.61 -32.83
C PRO A 183 2.42 38.61 -33.76
#